data_AF-A0A382A3M3-F1
#
_entry.id   AF-A0A382A3M3-F1
#
_cell.length_a   1.000
_cell.length_b   1.000
_cell.length_c   1.000
_cell.angle_alpha   90.00
_cell.angle_beta   90.00
_cell.angle_gamma   90.00
#
_symmetry.space_group_name_H-M   'P 1'
#
loop_
_entity.id
_entity.type
_entity.pdbx_description
1 polymer ?
#
loop_
_entity_poly.entity_id
_entity_poly.type
_entity_poly.pdbx_seq_one_letter_code
_entity_poly.pdbx_strand_id
1 'polypeptide(L)'
;MHNSKSQPVTSIDVWKTWFPLALSWLMMGIELPLLSAVVARLANPEVNLGAYGGVVFPLSLLIEAPIIMLLTASTKLSRDLTSYKKLWRFMMVAGGGLSALHLLVAVTPLFDLLVGNLLGVEDDILNASRLGMIIMTPWTWAIAHRRFNQGVLIRF
;
A
#
# COMPACT_ATOMS: atom_id res chain seq x y z
N MET A 1 -25.88 34.78 21.36
CA MET A 1 -26.06 33.38 21.78
C MET A 1 -26.68 32.60 20.62
N HIS A 2 -25.87 31.98 19.76
CA HIS A 2 -26.36 31.22 18.61
C HIS A 2 -26.42 29.75 19.01
N ASN A 3 -27.61 29.27 19.40
CA ASN A 3 -27.84 27.89 19.77
C ASN A 3 -28.17 27.09 18.50
N SER A 4 -27.14 26.69 17.75
CA SER A 4 -27.29 25.72 16.68
C SER A 4 -27.61 24.36 17.32
N LYS A 5 -28.90 24.00 17.35
CA LYS A 5 -29.30 22.63 17.71
C LYS A 5 -28.79 21.72 16.59
N SER A 6 -27.63 21.10 16.81
CA SER A 6 -27.14 20.01 15.97
C SER A 6 -28.22 18.93 15.92
N GLN A 7 -28.79 18.69 14.73
CA GLN A 7 -29.71 17.58 14.54
C GLN A 7 -29.02 16.27 14.97
N PRO A 8 -29.72 15.37 15.67
CA PRO A 8 -29.13 14.09 16.07
C PRO A 8 -28.74 13.31 14.81
N VAL A 9 -27.49 12.85 14.76
CA VAL A 9 -26.98 12.03 13.66
C VAL A 9 -27.80 10.74 13.59
N THR A 10 -28.39 10.45 12.44
CA THR A 10 -29.16 9.22 12.24
C THR A 10 -28.27 8.09 11.73
N SER A 11 -28.71 6.83 11.89
CA SER A 11 -27.99 5.67 11.35
C SER A 11 -27.82 5.73 9.83
N ILE A 12 -28.74 6.41 9.13
CA ILE A 12 -28.70 6.61 7.67
C ILE A 12 -27.57 7.57 7.30
N ASP A 13 -27.36 8.63 8.09
CA ASP A 13 -26.26 9.59 7.87
C ASP A 13 -24.91 8.91 8.04
N VAL A 14 -24.75 8.09 9.08
CA VAL A 14 -23.55 7.26 9.29
C VAL A 14 -23.33 6.32 8.10
N TRP A 15 -24.36 5.59 7.69
CA TRP A 15 -24.24 4.65 6.56
C TRP A 15 -23.79 5.35 5.28
N LYS A 16 -24.38 6.49 4.92
CA LYS A 16 -24.01 7.23 3.70
C LYS A 16 -22.58 7.76 3.75
N THR A 17 -22.14 8.26 4.89
CA THR A 17 -20.77 8.78 5.05
C THR A 17 -19.73 7.67 5.01
N TRP A 18 -20.01 6.51 5.62
CA TRP A 18 -19.02 5.44 5.78
C TRP A 18 -19.06 4.39 4.67
N PHE A 19 -20.16 4.27 3.94
CA PHE A 19 -20.29 3.27 2.87
C PHE A 19 -19.19 3.35 1.80
N PRO A 20 -18.81 4.53 1.26
CA PRO A 20 -17.73 4.62 0.28
C PRO A 20 -16.38 4.17 0.85
N LEU A 21 -16.13 4.49 2.13
CA LEU A 21 -14.91 4.07 2.81
C LEU A 21 -14.91 2.55 3.01
N ALA A 22 -16.02 1.97 3.50
CA ALA A 22 -16.18 0.53 3.67
C ALA A 22 -16.00 -0.23 2.35
N LEU A 23 -16.55 0.29 1.25
CA LEU A 23 -16.37 -0.28 -0.09
C LEU A 23 -14.90 -0.24 -0.53
N SER A 24 -14.19 0.86 -0.28
CA SER A 24 -12.75 0.94 -0.58
C SER A 24 -11.93 -0.09 0.19
N TRP A 25 -12.25 -0.32 1.48
CA TRP A 25 -11.60 -1.36 2.27
C TRP A 25 -11.94 -2.77 1.78
N LEU A 26 -13.19 -3.02 1.41
CA LEU A 26 -13.63 -4.30 0.85
C LEU A 26 -12.93 -4.61 -0.48
N MET A 27 -12.76 -3.60 -1.35
CA MET A 27 -11.98 -3.75 -2.57
C MET A 27 -10.52 -4.12 -2.30
N MET A 28 -9.87 -3.49 -1.31
CA MET A 28 -8.52 -3.88 -0.90
C MET A 28 -8.47 -5.30 -0.32
N GLY A 29 -9.50 -5.73 0.41
CA GLY A 29 -9.57 -7.07 0.99
C GLY A 29 -9.77 -8.19 -0.05
N ILE A 30 -10.50 -7.91 -1.14
CA ILE A 30 -10.77 -8.88 -2.21
C ILE A 30 -9.64 -8.94 -3.24
N GLU A 31 -8.84 -7.87 -3.37
CA GLU A 31 -7.73 -7.77 -4.31
C GLU A 31 -6.80 -8.99 -4.24
N LEU A 32 -6.31 -9.34 -3.04
CA LEU A 32 -5.35 -10.44 -2.88
C LEU A 32 -5.96 -11.82 -3.22
N PRO A 33 -7.15 -12.21 -2.68
CA PRO A 33 -7.83 -13.44 -3.09
C PRO A 33 -8.10 -13.54 -4.59
N LEU A 34 -8.52 -12.44 -5.23
CA LEU A 34 -8.83 -12.42 -6.65
C LEU A 34 -7.57 -12.64 -7.50
N LEU A 35 -6.47 -11.96 -7.14
CA LEU A 35 -5.18 -12.15 -7.80
C LEU A 35 -4.68 -13.58 -7.61
N SER A 36 -4.75 -14.13 -6.40
CA SER A 36 -4.39 -15.54 -6.15
C SER A 36 -5.22 -16.50 -6.98
N ALA A 37 -6.53 -16.26 -7.14
CA ALA A 37 -7.38 -17.10 -7.98
C ALA A 37 -6.97 -17.06 -9.47
N VAL A 38 -6.49 -15.91 -9.97
CA VAL A 38 -5.94 -15.80 -11.33
C VAL A 38 -4.59 -16.52 -11.43
N VAL A 39 -3.67 -16.26 -10.50
CA VAL A 39 -2.33 -16.87 -10.49
C VAL A 39 -2.40 -18.40 -10.40
N ALA A 40 -3.36 -18.94 -9.66
CA ALA A 40 -3.59 -20.39 -9.56
C ALA A 40 -3.96 -21.07 -10.90
N ARG A 41 -4.31 -20.29 -11.93
CA ARG A 41 -4.65 -20.79 -13.29
C ARG A 41 -3.54 -20.53 -14.31
N LEU A 42 -2.42 -19.97 -13.90
CA LEU A 42 -1.24 -19.79 -14.76
C LEU A 42 -0.35 -21.04 -14.74
N ALA A 43 0.64 -21.08 -15.64
CA ALA A 43 1.69 -22.08 -15.59
C ALA A 43 2.46 -22.00 -14.26
N ASN A 44 2.92 -23.14 -13.74
CA ASN A 44 3.63 -23.24 -12.46
C ASN A 44 2.90 -22.53 -11.30
N PRO A 45 1.65 -22.92 -11.00
CA PRO A 45 0.81 -22.20 -10.02
C PRO A 45 1.40 -22.23 -8.62
N GLU A 46 2.02 -23.34 -8.20
CA GLU A 46 2.66 -23.47 -6.88
C GLU A 46 3.80 -22.46 -6.71
N VAL A 47 4.70 -22.39 -7.70
CA VAL A 47 5.81 -21.43 -7.70
C VAL A 47 5.32 -19.99 -7.71
N ASN A 48 4.35 -19.67 -8.58
CA ASN A 48 3.84 -18.31 -8.71
C ASN A 48 3.03 -17.85 -7.51
N LEU A 49 2.23 -18.74 -6.90
CA LEU A 49 1.50 -18.46 -5.66
C LEU A 49 2.46 -18.28 -4.47
N GLY A 50 3.48 -19.14 -4.38
CA GLY A 50 4.54 -19.03 -3.38
C GLY A 50 5.32 -17.72 -3.52
N ALA A 51 5.66 -17.34 -4.76
CA ALA A 51 6.39 -16.11 -5.03
C ALA A 51 5.55 -14.87 -4.71
N TYR A 52 4.35 -14.77 -5.27
CA TYR A 52 3.50 -13.58 -5.10
C TYR A 52 2.98 -13.45 -3.66
N GLY A 53 2.35 -14.50 -3.13
CA GLY A 53 1.70 -14.48 -1.83
C GLY A 53 2.65 -14.66 -0.65
N GLY A 54 3.71 -15.46 -0.82
CA GLY A 54 4.67 -15.77 0.24
C GLY A 54 5.80 -14.77 0.38
N VAL A 55 6.19 -14.10 -0.72
CA VAL A 55 7.39 -13.24 -0.72
C VAL A 55 7.08 -11.82 -1.18
N VAL A 56 6.62 -11.64 -2.42
CA VAL A 56 6.51 -10.33 -3.07
C VAL A 56 5.58 -9.40 -2.29
N PHE A 57 4.36 -9.84 -2.03
CA PHE A 57 3.36 -9.04 -1.32
C PHE A 57 3.78 -8.68 0.12
N PRO A 58 4.16 -9.64 1.00
CA PRO A 58 4.54 -9.31 2.37
C PRO A 58 5.81 -8.46 2.49
N LEU A 59 6.83 -8.68 1.65
CA LEU A 59 8.03 -7.84 1.65
C LEU A 59 7.74 -6.41 1.17
N SER A 60 6.92 -6.28 0.13
CA SER A 60 6.50 -4.96 -0.35
C SER A 60 5.72 -4.20 0.72
N LEU A 61 4.79 -4.87 1.41
CA LEU A 61 4.08 -4.30 2.55
C LEU A 61 5.02 -3.86 3.68
N LEU A 62 6.05 -4.64 3.99
CA LEU A 62 7.03 -4.30 5.02
C LEU A 62 7.81 -3.04 4.66
N ILE A 63 8.27 -2.94 3.41
CA ILE A 63 8.97 -1.75 2.90
C ILE A 63 8.07 -0.51 2.97
N GLU A 64 6.77 -0.67 2.73
CA GLU A 64 5.80 0.42 2.69
C GLU A 64 5.22 0.81 4.03
N ALA A 65 5.33 -0.03 5.06
CA ALA A 65 4.79 0.21 6.38
C ALA A 65 5.02 1.66 6.90
N PRO A 66 6.21 2.29 6.71
CA PRO A 66 6.44 3.67 7.14
C PRO A 66 5.57 4.72 6.43
N ILE A 67 5.19 4.50 5.16
CA ILE A 67 4.47 5.48 4.35
C ILE A 67 2.96 5.32 4.41
N ILE A 68 2.45 4.18 4.90
CA ILE A 68 0.99 3.95 5.04
C ILE A 68 0.35 5.01 5.94
N MET A 69 1.05 5.46 6.98
CA MET A 69 0.58 6.51 7.91
C MET A 69 0.55 7.92 7.32
N LEU A 70 1.00 8.11 6.09
CA LEU A 70 0.87 9.38 5.37
C LEU A 70 -0.60 9.81 5.23
N LEU A 71 -1.53 8.86 5.25
CA LEU A 71 -2.97 9.12 5.34
C LEU A 71 -3.31 10.03 6.53
N THR A 72 -2.96 9.59 7.74
CA THR A 72 -3.22 10.32 8.99
C THR A 72 -2.53 11.68 9.00
N ALA A 73 -1.28 11.73 8.54
CA ALA A 73 -0.53 12.98 8.43
C ALA A 73 -1.23 13.97 7.48
N SER A 74 -1.64 13.51 6.31
CA SER A 74 -2.34 14.32 5.31
C SER A 74 -3.69 14.83 5.83
N THR A 75 -4.51 13.99 6.48
CA THR A 75 -5.77 14.41 7.09
C THR A 75 -5.57 15.49 8.16
N LYS A 76 -4.55 15.36 9.01
CA LYS A 76 -4.32 16.28 10.14
C LYS A 76 -3.66 17.59 9.72
N LEU A 77 -2.72 17.53 8.78
CA LEU A 77 -1.77 18.62 8.47
C LEU A 77 -2.10 19.38 7.17
N SER A 78 -2.90 18.85 6.25
CA SER A 78 -3.32 19.55 5.03
C SER A 78 -4.37 20.62 5.33
N ARG A 79 -3.95 21.72 5.98
CA ARG A 79 -4.84 22.81 6.44
C ARG A 79 -4.97 23.96 5.45
N ASP A 80 -3.94 24.15 4.65
CA ASP A 80 -3.79 25.24 3.69
C ASP A 80 -2.84 24.81 2.56
N LEU A 81 -2.77 25.59 1.49
CA LEU A 81 -1.96 25.27 0.32
C LEU A 81 -0.45 25.15 0.62
N THR A 82 0.07 25.91 1.59
CA THR A 82 1.47 25.84 2.01
C THR A 82 1.75 24.51 2.71
N SER A 83 0.88 24.12 3.64
CA SER A 83 0.98 22.84 4.33
C SER A 83 0.82 21.65 3.38
N TYR A 84 -0.12 21.74 2.43
CA TYR A 84 -0.30 20.76 1.35
C TYR A 84 0.99 20.58 0.53
N LYS A 85 1.60 21.68 0.04
CA LYS A 85 2.83 21.61 -0.77
C LYS A 85 4.01 21.01 0.00
N LYS A 86 4.10 21.26 1.32
CA LYS A 86 5.12 20.64 2.18
C LYS A 86 4.92 19.13 2.30
N LEU A 87 3.68 18.69 2.56
CA LEU A 87 3.35 17.27 2.64
C LEU A 87 3.53 16.55 1.30
N TRP A 88 3.20 17.20 0.19
CA TRP A 88 3.44 16.68 -1.16
C TRP A 88 4.93 16.43 -1.41
N ARG A 89 5.80 17.39 -1.07
CA ARG A 89 7.26 17.21 -1.17
C ARG A 89 7.76 16.08 -0.29
N PHE A 90 7.27 16.01 0.95
CA PHE A 90 7.59 14.90 1.85
C PHE A 90 7.18 13.56 1.25
N MET A 91 5.95 13.46 0.70
CA MET A 91 5.44 12.28 0.01
C MET A 91 6.34 11.87 -1.16
N MET A 92 6.73 12.82 -2.01
CA MET A 92 7.58 12.52 -3.17
C MET A 92 8.96 12.02 -2.75
N VAL A 93 9.59 12.64 -1.76
CA VAL A 93 10.92 12.24 -1.26
C VAL A 93 10.85 10.89 -0.54
N ALA A 94 9.90 10.72 0.37
CA ALA A 94 9.77 9.47 1.15
C ALA A 94 9.30 8.30 0.27
N GLY A 95 8.30 8.51 -0.59
CA GLY A 95 7.82 7.52 -1.54
C GLY A 95 8.90 7.14 -2.56
N GLY A 96 9.62 8.12 -3.11
CA GLY A 96 10.76 7.87 -4.00
C GLY A 96 11.90 7.13 -3.30
N GLY A 97 12.24 7.51 -2.06
CA GLY A 97 13.26 6.84 -1.26
C GLY A 97 12.90 5.39 -0.92
N LEU A 98 11.64 5.11 -0.57
CA LEU A 98 11.17 3.75 -0.31
C LEU A 98 11.09 2.92 -1.59
N SER A 99 10.68 3.48 -2.72
CA SER A 99 10.74 2.78 -4.01
C SER A 99 12.18 2.49 -4.43
N ALA A 100 13.12 3.41 -4.17
CA ALA A 100 14.53 3.15 -4.40
C ALA A 100 15.05 2.03 -3.48
N LEU A 101 14.69 2.03 -2.20
CA LEU A 101 15.00 0.94 -1.27
C LEU A 101 14.43 -0.39 -1.75
N HIS A 102 13.17 -0.41 -2.19
CA HIS A 102 12.51 -1.58 -2.74
C HIS A 102 13.31 -2.15 -3.91
N LEU A 103 13.62 -1.30 -4.89
CA LEU A 103 14.37 -1.70 -6.08
C LEU A 103 15.77 -2.19 -5.70
N LEU A 104 16.47 -1.49 -4.81
CA LEU A 104 17.80 -1.86 -4.33
C LEU A 104 17.76 -3.24 -3.67
N VAL A 105 16.78 -3.51 -2.81
CA VAL A 105 16.60 -4.84 -2.22
C VAL A 105 16.42 -5.88 -3.33
N ALA A 106 15.55 -5.61 -4.31
CA ALA A 106 15.19 -6.56 -5.37
C ALA A 106 16.32 -6.87 -6.37
N VAL A 107 17.19 -5.91 -6.68
CA VAL A 107 18.25 -6.08 -7.72
C VAL A 107 19.63 -6.42 -7.15
N THR A 108 19.83 -6.29 -5.85
CA THR A 108 21.13 -6.59 -5.21
C THR A 108 21.16 -8.01 -4.63
N PRO A 109 22.36 -8.50 -4.23
CA PRO A 109 22.49 -9.77 -3.49
C PRO A 109 21.78 -9.77 -2.12
N LEU A 110 21.29 -8.60 -1.68
CA LEU A 110 20.49 -8.49 -0.46
C LEU A 110 19.21 -9.33 -0.56
N PHE A 111 18.63 -9.46 -1.76
CA PHE A 111 17.47 -10.32 -1.95
C PHE A 111 17.77 -11.79 -1.64
N ASP A 112 18.90 -12.33 -2.10
CA ASP A 112 19.28 -13.73 -1.83
C ASP A 112 19.55 -13.94 -0.35
N LEU A 113 20.16 -12.95 0.32
CA LEU A 113 20.40 -12.99 1.76
C LEU A 113 19.07 -13.00 2.54
N LEU A 114 18.14 -12.11 2.20
CA LEU A 114 16.88 -11.94 2.93
C LEU A 114 15.88 -13.05 2.61
N VAL A 115 15.74 -13.42 1.34
CA VAL A 115 14.69 -14.33 0.88
C VAL A 115 15.20 -15.76 0.78
N GLY A 116 16.38 -15.97 0.20
CA GLY A 116 17.00 -17.29 0.13
C GLY A 116 17.47 -17.76 1.49
N ASN A 117 18.41 -17.05 2.12
CA ASN A 117 19.06 -17.53 3.34
C ASN A 117 18.21 -17.33 4.60
N LEU A 118 17.65 -16.14 4.81
CA LEU A 118 16.92 -15.82 6.04
C LEU A 118 15.51 -16.40 6.05
N LEU A 119 14.77 -16.32 4.94
CA LEU A 119 13.43 -16.90 4.82
C LEU A 119 13.42 -18.36 4.35
N GLY A 120 14.55 -18.88 3.84
CA GLY A 120 14.66 -20.28 3.43
C GLY A 120 13.88 -20.61 2.15
N VAL A 121 13.68 -19.65 1.26
CA VAL A 121 12.88 -19.83 0.04
C VAL A 121 13.67 -20.61 -1.01
N GLU A 122 13.05 -21.65 -1.57
CA GLU A 122 13.64 -22.49 -2.64
C GLU A 122 13.91 -21.70 -3.93
N ASP A 123 14.92 -22.12 -4.69
CA ASP A 123 15.47 -21.39 -5.84
C ASP A 123 14.42 -21.01 -6.91
N ASP A 124 13.48 -21.91 -7.21
CA ASP A 124 12.43 -21.65 -8.21
C ASP A 124 11.50 -20.51 -7.77
N ILE A 125 11.14 -20.49 -6.49
CA ILE A 125 10.29 -19.44 -5.89
C ILE A 125 11.12 -18.16 -5.73
N LEU A 126 12.38 -18.26 -5.34
CA LEU A 126 13.29 -17.12 -5.17
C LEU A 126 13.43 -16.34 -6.48
N ASN A 127 13.68 -17.03 -7.58
CA ASN A 127 13.84 -16.41 -8.90
C ASN A 127 12.54 -15.73 -9.38
N ALA A 128 11.40 -16.41 -9.25
CA ALA A 128 10.10 -15.82 -9.57
C ALA A 128 9.78 -14.60 -8.68
N SER A 129 10.11 -14.67 -7.40
CA SER A 129 9.89 -13.60 -6.43
C SER A 129 10.74 -12.37 -6.74
N ARG A 130 11.99 -12.56 -7.17
CA ARG A 130 12.86 -11.44 -7.55
C ARG A 130 12.27 -10.62 -8.68
N LEU A 131 11.81 -11.29 -9.73
CA LEU A 131 11.13 -10.63 -10.84
C LEU A 131 9.85 -9.92 -10.36
N GLY A 132 9.06 -10.59 -9.52
CA GLY A 132 7.87 -10.00 -8.92
C GLY A 132 8.15 -8.72 -8.12
N MET A 133 9.22 -8.69 -7.32
CA MET A 133 9.63 -7.50 -6.57
C MET A 133 10.05 -6.34 -7.47
N ILE A 134 10.78 -6.62 -8.56
CA ILE A 134 11.15 -5.58 -9.53
C ILE A 134 9.89 -4.98 -10.15
N ILE A 135 8.94 -5.82 -10.56
CA ILE A 135 7.65 -5.39 -11.12
C ILE A 135 6.83 -4.60 -10.09
N MET A 136 6.90 -4.97 -8.80
CA MET A 136 6.16 -4.33 -7.71
C MET A 136 6.77 -2.98 -7.28
N THR A 137 7.97 -2.62 -7.72
CA THR A 137 8.65 -1.37 -7.32
C THR A 137 7.81 -0.09 -7.51
N PRO A 138 7.05 0.11 -8.61
CA PRO A 138 6.20 1.30 -8.77
C PRO A 138 5.03 1.36 -7.77
N TRP A 139 4.61 0.21 -7.24
CA TRP A 139 3.51 0.11 -6.27
C TRP A 139 3.81 0.89 -4.99
N THR A 140 5.05 0.86 -4.50
CA THR A 140 5.48 1.59 -3.29
C THR A 140 5.25 3.10 -3.38
N TRP A 141 5.61 3.72 -4.49
CA TRP A 141 5.32 5.13 -4.72
C TRP A 141 3.83 5.37 -4.91
N ALA A 142 3.14 4.50 -5.65
CA ALA A 142 1.70 4.61 -5.87
C ALA A 142 0.90 4.56 -4.55
N ILE A 143 1.34 3.75 -3.58
CA ILE A 143 0.75 3.67 -2.25
C ILE A 143 0.97 4.97 -1.47
N ALA A 144 2.18 5.53 -1.47
CA ALA A 144 2.44 6.83 -0.87
C ALA A 144 1.53 7.92 -1.45
N HIS A 145 1.47 8.00 -2.78
CA HIS A 145 0.60 8.94 -3.49
C HIS A 145 -0.88 8.74 -3.15
N ARG A 146 -1.37 7.49 -3.16
CA ARG A 146 -2.75 7.15 -2.80
C ARG A 146 -3.08 7.57 -1.37
N ARG A 147 -2.23 7.22 -0.40
CA ARG A 147 -2.44 7.52 1.03
C ARG A 147 -2.44 9.02 1.29
N PHE A 148 -1.57 9.77 0.62
CA PHE A 148 -1.57 11.23 0.68
C PHE A 148 -2.92 11.82 0.20
N ASN A 149 -3.37 11.43 -0.99
CA ASN A 149 -4.61 11.96 -1.58
C ASN A 149 -5.86 11.56 -0.79
N GLN A 150 -5.93 10.32 -0.29
CA GLN A 150 -7.00 9.88 0.62
C GLN A 150 -7.10 10.80 1.84
N GLY A 151 -5.97 11.20 2.42
CA GLY A 151 -5.99 12.08 3.59
C GLY A 151 -6.47 13.50 3.27
N VAL A 152 -6.16 14.02 2.08
CA VAL A 152 -6.67 15.31 1.60
C VAL A 152 -8.19 15.24 1.42
N LEU A 153 -8.70 14.19 0.77
CA LEU A 153 -10.14 13.99 0.54
C LEU A 153 -10.95 13.79 1.83
N ILE A 154 -10.36 13.25 2.89
CA ILE A 154 -11.05 13.12 4.18
C ILE A 154 -11.14 14.47 4.90
N ARG A 155 -10.17 15.35 4.68
CA ARG A 155 -10.07 16.62 5.39
C ARG A 155 -11.03 17.69 4.85
N PHE A 156 -11.25 17.71 3.54
CA PHE A 156 -12.05 18.70 2.81
C PHE A 156 -13.29 18.05 2.23
#